data_AF-A0A968QC86-F1
#
_entry.id   AF-A0A968QC86-F1
#
_cell.length_a   1.000
_cell.length_b   1.000
_cell.length_c   1.000
_cell.angle_alpha   90.00
_cell.angle_beta   90.00
_cell.angle_gamma   90.00
#
_symmetry.space_group_name_H-M   'P 1'
#
loop_
_entity.id
_entity.type
_entity.pdbx_description
1 polymer ?
#
loop_
_entity_poly.entity_id
_entity_poly.type
_entity_poly.pdbx_seq_one_letter_code
_entity_poly.pdbx_strand_id
1 'polypeptide(L)'
;MMYSPDIYKNLPQEEPEVQFPPAGDWLSDEPPMETELHVRQMLLLIQCLDWVWHNRTDYFACGNMTIYYSQRQRKSEDFRGPDFFVVLGTEQRTRNSWVVWEEGGQYPNVIVELLSKKTAKIDKGLKKQIYQDVFRTPEYFWFDPYGLEFAGFRIVAGIYEPITPNEQGHIWSQQLALYLGVYGNRLRFFSADGELILSPDEAAIREIQQANEARQQIEAVTQQAEQARQQAEAATQQAEQARQQAERLAAKLRELEIDPDSLL
;
A
#
# COMPACT_ATOMS: atom_id res chain seq x y z
N MET A 1 24.54 -83.96 5.20
CA MET A 1 24.25 -83.91 3.76
C MET A 1 23.84 -82.49 3.40
N MET A 2 24.40 -81.98 2.31
CA MET A 2 23.97 -80.82 1.51
C MET A 2 24.14 -79.41 2.10
N TYR A 3 25.33 -78.88 1.80
CA TYR A 3 25.49 -77.50 1.33
C TYR A 3 24.48 -77.19 0.21
N SER A 4 23.86 -76.01 0.24
CA SER A 4 23.36 -75.34 -0.96
C SER A 4 24.13 -74.02 -1.12
N PRO A 5 24.90 -73.86 -2.20
CA PRO A 5 25.63 -72.64 -2.53
C PRO A 5 24.76 -71.76 -3.41
N ASP A 6 24.60 -70.46 -3.11
CA ASP A 6 24.15 -69.54 -4.15
C ASP A 6 24.75 -68.13 -4.00
N ILE A 7 25.88 -67.98 -4.69
CA ILE A 7 26.22 -66.94 -5.67
C ILE A 7 26.21 -65.48 -5.22
N TYR A 8 27.43 -64.94 -5.16
CA TYR A 8 27.72 -63.54 -5.44
C TYR A 8 26.91 -63.02 -6.65
N LYS A 9 25.98 -62.10 -6.41
CA LYS A 9 25.62 -61.04 -7.34
C LYS A 9 25.68 -59.71 -6.61
N ASN A 10 26.90 -59.28 -6.31
CA ASN A 10 27.21 -57.88 -6.08
C ASN A 10 27.32 -57.21 -7.45
N LEU A 11 26.23 -56.57 -7.88
CA LEU A 11 26.29 -55.42 -8.78
C LEU A 11 25.76 -54.25 -7.94
N PRO A 12 26.47 -53.12 -7.84
CA PRO A 12 25.88 -51.93 -7.25
C PRO A 12 24.62 -51.60 -8.06
N GLN A 13 23.47 -51.59 -7.40
CA GLN A 13 22.30 -50.97 -7.99
C GLN A 13 22.67 -49.50 -8.18
N GLU A 14 22.67 -49.03 -9.43
CA GLU A 14 22.71 -47.60 -9.71
C GLU A 14 21.60 -46.97 -8.87
N GLU A 15 21.98 -46.12 -7.91
CA GLU A 15 21.02 -45.32 -7.16
C GLU A 15 20.17 -44.58 -8.20
N PRO A 16 18.83 -44.61 -8.09
CA PRO A 16 17.99 -43.92 -9.06
C PRO A 16 18.44 -42.47 -9.11
N GLU A 17 18.76 -42.01 -10.32
CA GLU A 17 19.15 -40.63 -10.59
C GLU A 17 18.15 -39.72 -9.88
N VAL A 18 18.62 -38.98 -8.87
CA VAL A 18 17.78 -38.10 -8.07
C VAL A 18 17.24 -37.05 -9.02
N GLN A 19 16.00 -37.25 -9.48
CA GLN A 19 15.27 -36.22 -10.20
C GLN A 19 15.02 -35.10 -9.20
N PHE A 20 15.89 -34.08 -9.24
CA PHE A 20 15.60 -32.82 -8.61
C PHE A 20 14.30 -32.31 -9.23
N PRO A 21 13.27 -32.06 -8.42
CA PRO A 21 12.04 -31.54 -8.96
C PRO A 21 12.34 -30.17 -9.60
N PRO A 22 11.69 -29.82 -10.72
CA PRO A 22 12.04 -28.63 -11.49
C PRO A 22 11.99 -27.38 -10.59
N ALA A 23 12.95 -26.47 -10.76
CA ALA A 23 12.96 -25.21 -10.02
C ALA A 23 11.68 -24.43 -10.36
N GLY A 24 10.78 -24.24 -9.39
CA GLY A 24 9.46 -23.65 -9.62
C GLY A 24 8.75 -23.28 -8.32
N ASP A 25 7.67 -22.49 -8.43
CA ASP A 25 6.82 -22.05 -7.33
C ASP A 25 6.08 -23.25 -6.70
N TRP A 26 6.69 -23.89 -5.72
CA TRP A 26 6.05 -24.95 -4.93
C TRP A 26 5.02 -24.33 -3.98
N LEU A 27 3.76 -24.72 -4.13
CA LEU A 27 2.78 -24.51 -3.06
C LEU A 27 3.09 -25.49 -1.93
N SER A 28 2.98 -25.04 -0.68
CA SER A 28 3.17 -25.91 0.49
C SER A 28 2.17 -27.08 0.48
N ASP A 29 2.64 -28.26 0.93
CA ASP A 29 1.86 -29.49 1.12
C ASP A 29 1.55 -29.77 2.61
N GLU A 30 1.82 -28.78 3.49
CA GLU A 30 1.35 -28.73 4.87
C GLU A 30 -0.15 -28.34 4.94
N PRO A 31 -0.84 -28.36 6.12
CA PRO A 31 -2.18 -27.78 6.22
C PRO A 31 -2.21 -26.40 5.53
N PRO A 32 -3.30 -26.00 4.84
CA PRO A 32 -3.27 -24.86 3.94
C PRO A 32 -2.84 -23.59 4.69
N MET A 33 -1.57 -23.24 4.53
CA MET A 33 -0.98 -22.00 4.99
C MET A 33 -1.27 -20.91 3.96
N GLU A 34 -1.29 -19.67 4.43
CA GLU A 34 -1.46 -18.52 3.56
C GLU A 34 -0.31 -18.38 2.56
N THR A 35 -0.64 -17.94 1.34
CA THR A 35 0.37 -17.59 0.35
C THR A 35 0.97 -16.22 0.66
N GLU A 36 2.20 -15.95 0.21
CA GLU A 36 2.83 -14.64 0.40
C GLU A 36 1.97 -13.50 -0.16
N LEU A 37 1.36 -13.69 -1.34
CA LEU A 37 0.50 -12.70 -1.96
C LEU A 37 -0.74 -12.40 -1.12
N HIS A 38 -1.35 -13.43 -0.52
CA HIS A 38 -2.47 -13.26 0.42
C HIS A 38 -2.07 -12.44 1.62
N VAL A 39 -0.99 -12.83 2.31
CA VAL A 39 -0.50 -12.11 3.51
C VAL A 39 -0.18 -10.66 3.19
N ARG A 40 0.57 -10.40 2.11
CA ARG A 40 0.92 -9.03 1.71
C ARG A 40 -0.30 -8.20 1.33
N GLN A 41 -1.26 -8.78 0.61
CA GLN A 41 -2.48 -8.08 0.20
C GLN A 41 -3.37 -7.74 1.40
N MET A 42 -3.55 -8.66 2.35
CA MET A 42 -4.27 -8.42 3.59
C MET A 42 -3.62 -7.29 4.40
N LEU A 43 -2.31 -7.38 4.64
CA LEU A 43 -1.57 -6.35 5.38
C LEU A 43 -1.65 -4.98 4.70
N LEU A 44 -1.58 -4.94 3.36
CA LEU A 44 -1.71 -3.71 2.60
C LEU A 44 -3.07 -3.04 2.84
N LEU A 45 -4.16 -3.79 2.83
CA LEU A 45 -5.50 -3.23 3.09
C LEU A 45 -5.60 -2.70 4.52
N ILE A 46 -5.15 -3.46 5.53
CA ILE A 46 -5.18 -3.03 6.93
C ILE A 46 -4.36 -1.74 7.10
N GLN A 47 -3.12 -1.71 6.63
CA GLN A 47 -2.22 -0.58 6.79
C GLN A 47 -2.72 0.68 6.07
N CYS A 48 -3.21 0.54 4.83
CA CYS A 48 -3.77 1.69 4.10
C CYS A 48 -5.03 2.24 4.78
N LEU A 49 -5.90 1.38 5.31
CA LEU A 49 -7.11 1.82 5.99
C LEU A 49 -6.78 2.48 7.33
N ASP A 50 -5.93 1.87 8.14
CA ASP A 50 -5.48 2.42 9.42
C ASP A 50 -4.76 3.77 9.22
N TRP A 51 -4.00 3.91 8.12
CA TRP A 51 -3.34 5.16 7.75
C TRP A 51 -4.36 6.26 7.43
N VAL A 52 -5.29 6.03 6.50
CA VAL A 52 -6.27 7.07 6.13
C VAL A 52 -7.27 7.37 7.25
N TRP A 53 -7.52 6.42 8.15
CA TRP A 53 -8.39 6.56 9.30
C TRP A 53 -7.65 6.70 10.63
N HIS A 54 -6.39 7.19 10.62
CA HIS A 54 -5.58 7.28 11.83
C HIS A 54 -6.19 8.15 12.94
N ASN A 55 -7.11 9.06 12.60
CA ASN A 55 -7.82 9.95 13.53
C ASN A 55 -9.18 9.38 14.00
N ARG A 56 -9.58 8.20 13.53
CA ARG A 56 -10.84 7.54 13.93
C ARG A 56 -10.57 6.52 15.02
N THR A 57 -11.51 6.40 15.95
CA THR A 57 -11.47 5.44 17.07
C THR A 57 -12.72 4.55 17.11
N ASP A 58 -13.61 4.73 16.15
CA ASP A 58 -14.95 4.13 16.06
C ASP A 58 -15.02 2.98 15.04
N TYR A 59 -13.91 2.27 14.82
CA TYR A 59 -13.87 1.10 13.95
C TYR A 59 -12.87 0.05 14.42
N PHE A 60 -13.02 -1.15 13.87
CA PHE A 60 -12.06 -2.24 13.98
C PHE A 60 -11.87 -2.87 12.60
N ALA A 61 -10.62 -2.92 12.12
CA ALA A 61 -10.24 -3.61 10.89
C ALA A 61 -9.25 -4.72 11.21
N CYS A 62 -9.45 -5.90 10.64
CA CYS A 62 -8.54 -7.02 10.82
C CYS A 62 -8.69 -8.03 9.68
N GLY A 63 -7.79 -9.01 9.64
CA GLY A 63 -7.82 -10.10 8.68
C GLY A 63 -7.40 -11.39 9.35
N ASN A 64 -7.81 -12.53 8.79
CA ASN A 64 -7.50 -13.86 9.31
C ASN A 64 -7.82 -14.05 10.81
N MET A 65 -8.85 -13.34 11.29
CA MET A 65 -9.37 -13.45 12.65
C MET A 65 -10.72 -14.17 12.65
N THR A 66 -10.86 -15.15 13.54
CA THR A 66 -12.11 -15.91 13.66
C THR A 66 -13.25 -15.04 14.17
N ILE A 67 -14.36 -15.09 13.45
CA ILE A 67 -15.66 -14.52 13.77
C ILE A 67 -16.59 -15.66 14.21
N TYR A 68 -16.99 -15.67 15.47
CA TYR A 68 -17.95 -16.64 16.04
C TYR A 68 -19.36 -16.06 16.03
N TYR A 69 -20.32 -16.81 15.47
CA TYR A 69 -21.68 -16.32 15.23
C TYR A 69 -22.79 -17.33 15.50
N SER A 70 -22.50 -18.43 16.21
CA SER A 70 -23.52 -19.41 16.61
C SER A 70 -24.66 -18.74 17.39
N GLN A 71 -25.91 -19.05 17.00
CA GLN A 71 -27.11 -18.60 17.70
C GLN A 71 -27.19 -19.14 19.14
N ARG A 72 -26.51 -20.27 19.41
CA ARG A 72 -26.40 -20.88 20.74
C ARG A 72 -25.23 -20.32 21.54
N GLN A 73 -24.53 -19.33 21.00
CA GLN A 73 -23.38 -18.66 21.63
C GLN A 73 -22.26 -19.63 22.00
N ARG A 74 -22.03 -20.62 21.12
CA ARG A 74 -20.97 -21.63 21.28
C ARG A 74 -19.89 -21.44 20.23
N LYS A 75 -18.65 -21.23 20.67
CA LYS A 75 -17.48 -21.05 19.79
C LYS A 75 -17.14 -22.29 18.96
N SER A 76 -17.60 -23.48 19.38
CA SER A 76 -17.31 -24.74 18.68
C SER A 76 -18.25 -25.07 17.51
N GLU A 77 -19.26 -24.24 17.23
CA GLU A 77 -20.30 -24.52 16.24
C GLU A 77 -20.06 -23.74 14.95
N ASP A 78 -20.41 -22.45 14.94
CA ASP A 78 -20.41 -21.63 13.74
C ASP A 78 -19.35 -20.53 13.81
N PHE A 79 -18.40 -20.58 12.89
CA PHE A 79 -17.34 -19.58 12.76
C PHE A 79 -16.86 -19.39 11.31
N ARG A 80 -16.36 -18.19 11.01
CA ARG A 80 -15.70 -17.85 9.75
C ARG A 80 -14.47 -17.00 10.03
N GLY A 81 -13.42 -17.13 9.23
CA GLY A 81 -12.26 -16.24 9.25
C GLY A 81 -12.15 -15.58 7.89
N PRO A 82 -12.70 -14.37 7.70
CA PRO A 82 -12.52 -13.62 6.45
C PRO A 82 -11.09 -13.08 6.36
N ASP A 83 -10.55 -13.01 5.15
CA ASP A 83 -9.17 -12.53 4.92
C ASP A 83 -8.99 -11.06 5.28
N PHE A 84 -10.02 -10.25 5.09
CA PHE A 84 -10.08 -8.87 5.59
C PHE A 84 -11.52 -8.48 5.91
N PHE A 85 -11.73 -7.79 7.02
CA PHE A 85 -13.04 -7.26 7.38
C PHE A 85 -12.94 -5.98 8.22
N VAL A 86 -14.02 -5.21 8.20
CA VAL A 86 -14.17 -3.97 8.95
C VAL A 86 -15.50 -3.96 9.70
N VAL A 87 -15.47 -3.61 10.97
CA VAL A 87 -16.65 -3.32 11.81
C VAL A 87 -16.60 -1.83 12.17
N LEU A 88 -17.72 -1.13 11.96
CA LEU A 88 -17.89 0.29 12.26
C LEU A 88 -18.72 0.46 13.55
N GLY A 89 -18.57 1.60 14.23
CA GLY A 89 -19.30 1.91 15.46
C GLY A 89 -18.82 1.13 16.69
N THR A 90 -17.61 0.58 16.63
CA THR A 90 -17.00 -0.21 17.71
C THR A 90 -15.72 0.44 18.20
N GLU A 91 -15.33 0.14 19.44
CA GLU A 91 -14.05 0.58 19.99
C GLU A 91 -12.85 -0.08 19.30
N GLN A 92 -11.83 0.76 19.07
CA GLN A 92 -10.53 0.34 18.57
C GLN A 92 -9.69 -0.26 19.71
N ARG A 93 -9.82 -1.58 19.92
CA ARG A 93 -8.99 -2.37 20.83
C ARG A 93 -8.59 -3.70 20.22
N THR A 94 -7.51 -4.27 20.72
CA THR A 94 -7.05 -5.61 20.32
C THR A 94 -8.05 -6.69 20.74
N ARG A 95 -8.20 -7.70 19.89
CA ARG A 95 -9.08 -8.86 20.07
C ARG A 95 -8.34 -10.13 19.69
N ASN A 96 -8.65 -11.23 20.37
CA ASN A 96 -8.17 -12.56 19.98
C ASN A 96 -9.10 -13.23 18.95
N SER A 97 -10.37 -12.82 18.93
CA SER A 97 -11.42 -13.28 18.03
C SER A 97 -12.57 -12.28 18.07
N TRP A 98 -13.36 -12.19 17.00
CA TRP A 98 -14.61 -11.47 17.02
C TRP A 98 -15.74 -12.39 17.48
N VAL A 99 -16.36 -12.11 18.61
CA VAL A 99 -17.44 -12.95 19.16
C VAL A 99 -18.71 -12.14 19.11
N VAL A 100 -19.59 -12.41 18.14
CA VAL A 100 -20.71 -11.53 17.82
C VAL A 100 -21.58 -11.22 19.04
N TRP A 101 -21.88 -12.20 19.88
CA TRP A 101 -22.72 -11.99 21.07
C TRP A 101 -22.01 -11.26 22.22
N GLU A 102 -20.68 -11.23 22.26
CA GLU A 102 -19.90 -10.43 23.22
C GLU A 102 -19.71 -8.99 22.70
N GLU A 103 -19.70 -8.80 21.38
CA GLU A 103 -19.55 -7.50 20.70
C GLU A 103 -20.91 -6.82 20.41
N GLY A 104 -21.95 -7.14 21.19
CA GLY A 104 -23.26 -6.48 21.11
C GLY A 104 -24.10 -6.86 19.87
N GLY A 105 -23.84 -8.01 19.27
CA GLY A 105 -24.54 -8.48 18.06
C GLY A 105 -23.99 -7.87 16.77
N GLN A 106 -22.85 -7.19 16.83
CA GLN A 106 -22.25 -6.53 15.67
C GLN A 106 -21.57 -7.54 14.75
N TYR A 107 -21.89 -7.44 13.46
CA TYR A 107 -21.24 -8.16 12.37
C TYR A 107 -20.39 -7.19 11.54
N PRO A 108 -19.45 -7.70 10.72
CA PRO A 108 -18.70 -6.86 9.80
C PRO A 108 -19.58 -6.05 8.85
N ASN A 109 -19.22 -4.77 8.69
CA ASN A 109 -19.77 -3.86 7.70
C ASN A 109 -19.24 -4.17 6.29
N VAL A 110 -17.96 -4.53 6.22
CA VAL A 110 -17.26 -4.88 4.98
C VAL A 110 -16.48 -6.16 5.18
N ILE A 111 -16.53 -7.04 4.18
CA ILE A 111 -15.67 -8.22 4.08
C ILE A 111 -15.02 -8.26 2.69
N VAL A 112 -13.72 -8.56 2.63
CA VAL A 112 -12.99 -8.85 1.41
C VAL A 112 -12.37 -10.25 1.55
N GLU A 113 -12.63 -11.13 0.58
CA GLU A 113 -11.98 -12.44 0.47
C GLU A 113 -10.95 -12.42 -0.65
N LEU A 114 -9.76 -12.92 -0.36
CA LEU A 114 -8.68 -13.11 -1.31
C LEU A 114 -8.84 -14.51 -1.90
N LEU A 115 -9.00 -14.59 -3.21
CA LEU A 115 -9.27 -15.87 -3.84
C LEU A 115 -7.98 -16.67 -4.01
N SER A 116 -8.11 -17.99 -3.95
CA SER A 116 -7.11 -18.94 -4.44
C SER A 116 -7.80 -19.93 -5.37
N LYS A 117 -7.02 -20.66 -6.20
CA LYS A 117 -7.57 -21.74 -7.03
C LYS A 117 -8.35 -22.77 -6.21
N LYS A 118 -7.96 -23.01 -4.95
CA LYS A 118 -8.60 -23.98 -4.06
C LYS A 118 -9.89 -23.45 -3.42
N THR A 119 -9.96 -22.16 -3.09
CA THR A 119 -11.05 -21.58 -2.29
C THR A 119 -12.10 -20.85 -3.11
N ALA A 120 -11.79 -20.41 -4.34
CA ALA A 120 -12.65 -19.55 -5.15
C ALA A 120 -14.10 -20.01 -5.29
N LYS A 121 -14.35 -21.32 -5.42
CA LYS A 121 -15.72 -21.88 -5.51
C LYS A 121 -16.51 -21.69 -4.21
N ILE A 122 -15.84 -21.81 -3.06
CA ILE A 122 -16.45 -21.66 -1.74
C ILE A 122 -16.69 -20.17 -1.46
N ASP A 123 -15.72 -19.31 -1.75
CA ASP A 123 -15.80 -17.86 -1.57
C ASP A 123 -16.96 -17.26 -2.37
N LYS A 124 -17.04 -17.57 -3.68
CA LYS A 124 -18.10 -17.09 -4.58
C LYS A 124 -19.47 -17.72 -4.32
N GLY A 125 -19.53 -18.80 -3.54
CA GLY A 125 -20.75 -19.58 -3.27
C GLY A 125 -21.19 -19.51 -1.81
N LEU A 126 -20.78 -20.51 -1.02
CA LEU A 126 -21.25 -20.71 0.35
C LEU A 126 -20.90 -19.54 1.28
N LYS A 127 -19.68 -18.99 1.20
CA LYS A 127 -19.27 -17.85 2.05
C LYS A 127 -20.11 -16.61 1.72
N LYS A 128 -20.22 -16.25 0.43
CA LYS A 128 -21.11 -15.18 -0.03
C LYS A 128 -22.53 -15.35 0.51
N GLN A 129 -23.08 -16.57 0.46
CA GLN A 129 -24.42 -16.83 0.99
C GLN A 129 -24.50 -16.62 2.51
N ILE A 130 -23.53 -17.09 3.28
CA ILE A 130 -23.48 -16.89 4.74
C ILE A 130 -23.38 -15.40 5.09
N TYR A 131 -22.51 -14.66 4.40
CA TYR A 131 -22.36 -13.23 4.63
C TYR A 131 -23.65 -12.45 4.29
N GLN A 132 -24.39 -12.92 3.28
CA GLN A 132 -25.69 -12.36 2.90
C GLN A 132 -26.80 -12.69 3.90
N ASP A 133 -27.00 -13.97 4.19
CA ASP A 133 -28.22 -14.48 4.83
C ASP A 133 -28.11 -14.46 6.35
N VAL A 134 -26.89 -14.67 6.88
CA VAL A 134 -26.60 -14.76 8.31
C VAL A 134 -25.98 -13.48 8.83
N PHE A 135 -24.84 -13.05 8.27
CA PHE A 135 -24.13 -11.87 8.81
C PHE A 135 -24.82 -10.57 8.44
N ARG A 136 -25.58 -10.58 7.33
CA ARG A 136 -26.18 -9.40 6.74
C ARG A 136 -25.13 -8.30 6.50
N THR A 137 -23.91 -8.71 6.14
CA THR A 137 -22.79 -7.80 5.91
C THR A 137 -23.13 -6.87 4.74
N PRO A 138 -23.22 -5.55 4.96
CA PRO A 138 -23.65 -4.59 3.95
C PRO A 138 -22.90 -4.68 2.62
N GLU A 139 -21.58 -4.85 2.65
CA GLU A 139 -20.74 -4.91 1.45
C GLU A 139 -19.75 -6.07 1.50
N TYR A 140 -19.71 -6.86 0.43
CA TYR A 140 -18.84 -8.02 0.29
C TYR A 140 -18.06 -7.93 -1.00
N PHE A 141 -16.76 -8.22 -0.94
CA PHE A 141 -15.86 -8.18 -2.09
C PHE A 141 -15.03 -9.45 -2.19
N TRP A 142 -14.56 -9.77 -3.39
CA TRP A 142 -13.47 -10.71 -3.57
C TRP A 142 -12.44 -10.21 -4.56
N PHE A 143 -11.21 -10.67 -4.39
CA PHE A 143 -10.10 -10.35 -5.29
C PHE A 143 -9.22 -11.59 -5.52
N ASP A 144 -8.98 -11.95 -6.78
CA ASP A 144 -7.98 -12.95 -7.16
C ASP A 144 -6.61 -12.27 -7.39
N PRO A 145 -5.60 -12.45 -6.51
CA PRO A 145 -4.30 -11.82 -6.66
C PRO A 145 -3.48 -12.38 -7.84
N TYR A 146 -3.87 -13.51 -8.43
CA TYR A 146 -3.19 -14.11 -9.58
C TYR A 146 -3.88 -13.72 -10.89
N GLY A 147 -5.20 -13.88 -10.95
CA GLY A 147 -6.01 -13.56 -12.13
C GLY A 147 -6.44 -12.10 -12.23
N LEU A 148 -6.25 -11.32 -11.16
CA LEU A 148 -6.69 -9.92 -11.01
C LEU A 148 -8.20 -9.72 -11.14
N GLU A 149 -8.99 -10.79 -11.02
CA GLU A 149 -10.45 -10.69 -10.96
C GLU A 149 -10.86 -9.98 -9.68
N PHE A 150 -11.61 -8.90 -9.80
CA PHE A 150 -12.15 -8.14 -8.67
C PHE A 150 -13.65 -7.94 -8.83
N ALA A 151 -14.42 -8.21 -7.78
CA ALA A 151 -15.85 -7.94 -7.75
C ALA A 151 -16.31 -7.47 -6.37
N GLY A 152 -17.37 -6.68 -6.35
CA GLY A 152 -18.00 -6.16 -5.14
C GLY A 152 -19.51 -6.30 -5.20
N PHE A 153 -20.12 -6.49 -4.05
CA PHE A 153 -21.55 -6.71 -3.89
C PHE A 153 -22.08 -5.90 -2.71
N ARG A 154 -23.31 -5.41 -2.84
CA ARG A 154 -24.02 -4.70 -1.77
C ARG A 154 -25.36 -5.37 -1.50
N ILE A 155 -25.75 -5.45 -0.24
CA ILE A 155 -27.09 -5.91 0.13
C ILE A 155 -28.13 -4.88 -0.31
N VAL A 156 -29.07 -5.32 -1.15
CA VAL A 156 -30.28 -4.61 -1.54
C VAL A 156 -31.46 -5.54 -1.27
N ALA A 157 -32.42 -5.10 -0.47
CA ALA A 157 -33.58 -5.90 -0.06
C ALA A 157 -33.22 -7.32 0.47
N GLY A 158 -32.08 -7.45 1.16
CA GLY A 158 -31.62 -8.71 1.76
C GLY A 158 -30.83 -9.62 0.82
N ILE A 159 -30.56 -9.21 -0.42
CA ILE A 159 -29.81 -9.98 -1.42
C ILE A 159 -28.61 -9.18 -1.90
N TYR A 160 -27.47 -9.83 -2.11
CA TYR A 160 -26.29 -9.20 -2.69
C TYR A 160 -26.46 -8.95 -4.19
N GLU A 161 -26.44 -7.69 -4.57
CA GLU A 161 -26.36 -7.23 -5.96
C GLU A 161 -24.94 -6.77 -6.30
N PRO A 162 -24.42 -7.06 -7.52
CA PRO A 162 -23.12 -6.56 -7.95
C PRO A 162 -23.07 -5.03 -7.96
N ILE A 163 -21.98 -4.44 -7.48
CA ILE A 163 -21.74 -3.00 -7.56
C ILE A 163 -21.06 -2.70 -8.89
N THR A 164 -21.63 -1.77 -9.66
CA THR A 164 -21.05 -1.37 -10.97
C THR A 164 -19.78 -0.55 -10.75
N PRO A 165 -18.63 -0.93 -11.35
CA PRO A 165 -17.42 -0.13 -11.31
C PRO A 165 -17.56 1.20 -12.06
N ASN A 166 -16.74 2.19 -11.70
CA ASN A 166 -16.59 3.42 -12.48
C ASN A 166 -15.75 3.19 -13.75
N GLU A 167 -15.49 4.26 -14.51
CA GLU A 167 -14.71 4.19 -15.77
C GLU A 167 -13.28 3.65 -15.58
N GLN A 168 -12.70 3.84 -14.39
CA GLN A 168 -11.38 3.31 -14.03
C GLN A 168 -11.43 1.87 -13.50
N GLY A 169 -12.60 1.25 -13.45
CA GLY A 169 -12.80 -0.10 -12.90
C GLY A 169 -12.81 -0.16 -11.38
N HIS A 170 -12.97 0.98 -10.69
CA HIS A 170 -13.04 1.04 -9.23
C HIS A 170 -14.48 0.92 -8.72
N ILE A 171 -14.67 0.24 -7.61
CA ILE A 171 -15.97 0.00 -6.96
C ILE A 171 -16.08 0.88 -5.71
N TRP A 172 -17.14 1.68 -5.60
CA TRP A 172 -17.39 2.53 -4.44
C TRP A 172 -17.96 1.74 -3.25
N SER A 173 -17.26 1.74 -2.12
CA SER A 173 -17.76 1.27 -0.83
C SER A 173 -18.45 2.42 -0.08
N GLN A 174 -19.75 2.26 0.18
CA GLN A 174 -20.50 3.22 1.01
C GLN A 174 -20.10 3.12 2.47
N GLN A 175 -19.69 1.94 2.94
CA GLN A 175 -19.28 1.74 4.34
C GLN A 175 -17.92 2.37 4.62
N LEU A 176 -16.98 2.27 3.69
CA LEU A 176 -15.63 2.84 3.85
C LEU A 176 -15.51 4.28 3.36
N ALA A 177 -16.47 4.77 2.57
CA ALA A 177 -16.34 6.04 1.84
C ALA A 177 -15.03 6.11 1.03
N LEU A 178 -14.65 4.97 0.44
CA LEU A 178 -13.47 4.77 -0.38
C LEU A 178 -13.85 3.93 -1.60
N TYR A 179 -13.13 4.16 -2.70
CA TYR A 179 -13.13 3.24 -3.82
C TYR A 179 -12.16 2.09 -3.55
N LEU A 180 -12.51 0.89 -4.03
CA LEU A 180 -11.60 -0.25 -4.11
C LEU A 180 -11.34 -0.54 -5.59
N GLY A 181 -10.10 -0.82 -5.96
CA GLY A 181 -9.74 -1.12 -7.35
C GLY A 181 -8.38 -1.78 -7.47
N VAL A 182 -8.11 -2.38 -8.63
CA VAL A 182 -6.82 -3.04 -8.90
C VAL A 182 -5.82 -2.02 -9.42
N TYR A 183 -4.68 -1.88 -8.75
CA TYR A 183 -3.57 -1.02 -9.16
C TYR A 183 -2.23 -1.67 -8.82
N GLY A 184 -1.32 -1.71 -9.81
CA GLY A 184 -0.02 -2.37 -9.65
C GLY A 184 -0.14 -3.85 -9.26
N ASN A 185 -1.12 -4.57 -9.83
CA ASN A 185 -1.45 -5.97 -9.54
C ASN A 185 -1.87 -6.24 -8.08
N ARG A 186 -2.39 -5.23 -7.38
CA ARG A 186 -2.86 -5.34 -6.00
C ARG A 186 -4.23 -4.67 -5.88
N LEU A 187 -5.06 -5.15 -4.97
CA LEU A 187 -6.26 -4.43 -4.55
C LEU A 187 -5.85 -3.24 -3.67
N ARG A 188 -6.34 -2.05 -4.02
CA ARG A 188 -5.99 -0.77 -3.38
C ARG A 188 -7.23 0.05 -3.06
N PHE A 189 -7.09 0.94 -2.08
CA PHE A 189 -8.08 1.97 -1.79
C PHE A 189 -7.78 3.26 -2.56
N PHE A 190 -8.83 3.97 -2.94
CA PHE A 190 -8.76 5.32 -3.51
C PHE A 190 -9.74 6.25 -2.79
N SER A 191 -9.38 7.52 -2.67
CA SER A 191 -10.24 8.57 -2.12
C SER A 191 -11.48 8.78 -3.00
N ALA A 192 -12.46 9.53 -2.50
CA ALA A 192 -13.63 9.92 -3.28
C ALA A 192 -13.28 10.68 -4.57
N ASP A 193 -12.15 11.40 -4.57
CA ASP A 193 -11.64 12.14 -5.74
C ASP A 193 -10.82 11.25 -6.69
N GLY A 194 -10.68 9.95 -6.38
CA GLY A 194 -9.95 8.98 -7.19
C GLY A 194 -8.44 8.92 -6.94
N GLU A 195 -7.93 9.58 -5.89
CA GLU A 195 -6.51 9.53 -5.54
C GLU A 195 -6.17 8.22 -4.82
N LEU A 196 -5.02 7.62 -5.15
CA LEU A 196 -4.55 6.41 -4.48
C LEU A 196 -4.27 6.67 -2.99
N ILE A 197 -4.86 5.86 -2.12
CA ILE A 197 -4.49 5.83 -0.70
C ILE A 197 -3.15 5.10 -0.57
N LEU A 198 -2.14 5.84 -0.13
CA LEU A 198 -0.79 5.33 0.08
C LEU A 198 -0.74 4.43 1.31
N SER A 199 0.14 3.44 1.29
CA SER A 199 0.57 2.78 2.54
C SER A 199 1.46 3.72 3.35
N PRO A 200 1.66 3.47 4.66
CA PRO A 200 2.58 4.24 5.48
C PRO A 200 3.99 4.34 4.87
N ASP A 201 4.51 3.24 4.31
CA ASP A 201 5.83 3.21 3.67
C ASP A 201 5.87 4.08 2.41
N GLU A 202 4.83 4.00 1.56
CA GLU A 202 4.73 4.83 0.35
C GLU A 202 4.59 6.32 0.69
N ALA A 203 3.85 6.65 1.75
CA ALA A 203 3.72 8.02 2.26
C ALA A 203 5.07 8.54 2.77
N ALA A 204 5.80 7.75 3.57
CA ALA A 204 7.12 8.10 4.07
C ALA A 204 8.13 8.32 2.94
N ILE A 205 8.16 7.44 1.93
CA ILE A 205 9.01 7.60 0.74
C ILE A 205 8.67 8.92 0.02
N ARG A 206 7.38 9.22 -0.17
CA ARG A 206 6.95 10.48 -0.81
C ARG A 206 7.40 11.70 -0.02
N GLU A 207 7.27 11.69 1.30
CA GLU A 207 7.72 12.79 2.16
C GLU A 207 9.23 13.00 2.11
N ILE A 208 10.02 11.92 2.16
CA ILE A 208 11.49 12.01 2.03
C ILE A 208 11.86 12.62 0.68
N GLN A 209 11.12 12.29 -0.38
CA GLN A 209 11.40 12.75 -1.74
C GLN A 209 11.09 14.23 -1.88
N GLN A 210 9.93 14.66 -1.38
CA GLN A 210 9.56 16.07 -1.32
C GLN A 210 10.54 16.89 -0.46
N ALA A 211 10.98 16.34 0.68
CA ALA A 211 11.95 17.01 1.54
C ALA A 211 13.32 17.18 0.86
N ASN A 212 13.77 16.18 0.11
CA ASN A 212 15.02 16.25 -0.64
C ASN A 212 14.94 17.26 -1.80
N GLU A 213 13.83 17.27 -2.54
CA GLU A 213 13.58 18.25 -3.61
C GLU A 213 13.53 19.67 -3.07
N ALA A 214 12.81 19.90 -1.96
CA ALA A 214 12.75 21.20 -1.31
C ALA A 214 14.13 21.67 -0.82
N ARG A 215 14.94 20.77 -0.26
CA ARG A 215 16.32 21.09 0.14
C ARG A 215 17.18 21.50 -1.05
N GLN A 216 17.11 20.77 -2.16
CA GLN A 216 17.85 21.10 -3.38
C GLN A 216 17.43 22.47 -3.95
N GLN A 217 16.14 22.78 -3.92
CA GLN A 217 15.63 24.09 -4.34
C GLN A 217 16.13 25.23 -3.44
N ILE A 218 16.10 25.05 -2.12
CA ILE A 218 16.62 26.03 -1.17
C ILE A 218 18.12 26.25 -1.39
N GLU A 219 18.90 25.19 -1.58
CA GLU A 219 20.34 25.29 -1.84
C GLU A 219 20.62 26.03 -3.15
N ALA A 220 19.90 25.71 -4.23
CA ALA A 220 20.04 26.39 -5.51
C ALA A 220 19.70 27.89 -5.41
N VAL A 221 18.61 28.24 -4.73
CA VAL A 221 18.23 29.66 -4.49
C VAL A 221 19.28 30.37 -3.64
N THR A 222 19.81 29.70 -2.62
CA THR A 222 20.86 30.27 -1.76
C THR A 222 22.15 30.53 -2.54
N GLN A 223 22.57 29.59 -3.38
CA GLN A 223 23.75 29.75 -4.24
C GLN A 223 23.56 30.88 -5.25
N GLN A 224 22.39 30.98 -5.87
CA GLN A 224 22.07 32.08 -6.79
C GLN A 224 22.06 33.44 -6.08
N ALA A 225 21.50 33.52 -4.87
CA ALA A 225 21.48 34.74 -4.08
C ALA A 225 22.90 35.18 -3.69
N GLU A 226 23.76 34.23 -3.29
CA GLU A 226 25.15 34.50 -2.97
C GLU A 226 25.95 34.95 -4.22
N GLN A 227 25.74 34.30 -5.36
CA GLN A 227 26.37 34.72 -6.62
C GLN A 227 25.92 36.12 -7.05
N ALA A 228 24.63 36.43 -6.95
CA ALA A 228 24.11 37.76 -7.25
C ALA A 228 24.69 38.84 -6.31
N ARG A 229 24.86 38.50 -5.02
CA ARG A 229 25.49 39.38 -4.05
C ARG A 229 26.96 39.63 -4.39
N GLN A 230 27.73 38.60 -4.71
CA GLN A 230 29.13 38.73 -5.11
C GLN A 230 29.28 39.57 -6.38
N GLN A 231 28.39 39.40 -7.36
CA GLN A 231 28.36 40.22 -8.56
C GLN A 231 28.03 41.70 -8.25
N ALA A 232 27.07 41.96 -7.38
CA ALA A 232 26.72 43.31 -6.95
C ALA A 232 27.87 43.99 -6.19
N GLU A 233 28.56 43.26 -5.31
CA GLU A 233 29.74 43.73 -4.59
C GLU A 233 30.90 44.02 -5.55
N ALA A 234 31.17 43.14 -6.52
CA ALA A 234 32.19 43.34 -7.54
C ALA A 234 31.90 44.54 -8.45
N ALA A 235 30.65 44.70 -8.90
CA ALA A 235 30.21 45.85 -9.69
C ALA A 235 30.39 47.17 -8.91
N THR A 236 30.08 47.16 -7.60
CA THR A 236 30.28 48.32 -6.72
C THR A 236 31.76 48.68 -6.60
N GLN A 237 32.64 47.69 -6.42
CA GLN A 237 34.09 47.92 -6.35
C GLN A 237 34.66 48.46 -7.67
N GLN A 238 34.22 47.93 -8.81
CA GLN A 238 34.65 48.41 -10.13
C GLN A 238 34.20 49.85 -10.38
N ALA A 239 32.95 50.19 -10.02
CA ALA A 239 32.44 51.56 -10.14
C ALA A 239 33.26 52.55 -9.29
N GLU A 240 33.61 52.16 -8.06
CA GLU A 240 34.45 52.97 -7.17
C GLU A 240 35.88 53.15 -7.72
N GLN A 241 36.50 52.09 -8.25
CA GLN A 241 37.82 52.19 -8.87
C GLN A 241 37.81 53.09 -10.12
N ALA A 242 36.79 52.95 -10.99
CA ALA A 242 36.65 53.78 -12.18
C ALA A 242 36.49 55.27 -11.79
N ARG A 243 35.72 55.55 -10.74
CA ARG A 243 35.55 56.90 -10.20
C ARG A 243 36.87 57.48 -9.69
N GLN A 244 37.62 56.73 -8.89
CA GLN A 244 38.93 57.17 -8.37
C GLN A 244 39.95 57.41 -9.50
N GLN A 245 39.95 56.57 -10.55
CA GLN A 245 40.80 56.76 -11.71
C GLN A 245 40.41 58.02 -12.50
N ALA A 246 39.12 58.24 -12.73
CA ALA A 246 38.61 59.43 -13.39
C ALA A 246 38.97 60.70 -12.61
N GLU A 247 38.83 60.70 -11.29
CA GLU A 247 39.22 61.82 -10.42
C GLU A 247 40.74 62.09 -10.48
N ARG A 248 41.58 61.06 -10.48
CA ARG A 248 43.04 61.21 -10.65
C ARG A 248 43.43 61.76 -12.02
N LEU A 249 42.78 61.30 -13.08
CA LEU A 249 43.04 61.78 -14.44
C LEU A 249 42.62 63.25 -14.58
N ALA A 250 41.45 63.61 -14.05
CA ALA A 250 40.99 65.01 -14.02
C ALA A 250 41.96 65.90 -13.24
N ALA A 251 42.48 65.44 -12.10
CA ALA A 251 43.50 66.18 -11.34
C ALA A 251 44.79 66.40 -12.15
N LYS A 252 45.30 65.38 -12.84
CA LYS A 252 46.49 65.51 -13.71
C LYS A 252 46.27 66.43 -14.90
N LEU A 253 45.10 66.41 -15.52
CA LEU A 253 44.76 67.33 -16.61
C LEU A 253 44.77 68.79 -16.13
N ARG A 254 44.23 69.06 -14.94
CA ARG A 254 44.29 70.37 -14.30
C ARG A 254 45.72 70.83 -13.99
N GLU A 255 46.62 69.92 -13.59
CA GLU A 255 48.06 70.23 -13.42
C GLU A 255 48.75 70.62 -14.73
N LEU A 256 48.24 70.14 -15.87
CA LEU A 256 48.73 70.48 -17.21
C LEU A 256 48.04 71.71 -17.82
N GLU A 257 47.28 72.47 -17.02
CA GLU A 257 46.46 73.62 -17.45
C GLU A 257 45.40 73.30 -18.51
N ILE A 258 44.99 72.03 -18.64
CA ILE A 258 43.92 71.59 -19.52
C ILE A 258 42.65 71.41 -18.69
N ASP A 259 41.59 72.16 -19.00
CA ASP A 259 40.30 72.03 -18.32
C ASP A 259 39.63 70.69 -18.68
N PRO A 260 39.47 69.75 -17.72
CA PRO A 260 38.87 68.45 -17.99
C PRO A 260 37.42 68.56 -18.44
N ASP A 261 36.70 69.60 -18.02
CA ASP A 261 35.28 69.81 -18.31
C ASP A 261 35.08 70.40 -19.73
N SER A 262 36.17 70.80 -20.40
CA SER A 262 36.15 71.30 -21.78
C SER A 262 36.33 70.20 -22.85
N LEU A 263 36.59 68.95 -22.42
CA LEU A 263 36.86 67.79 -23.28
C LEU A 263 35.66 66.82 -23.43
N LEU A 264 34.55 67.11 -22.74
CA LEU A 264 33.27 66.39 -22.80
C LEU A 264 32.29 67.12 -23.72
#